data_AF-A0A914RH74-F1
#
_entry.id   AF-A0A914RH74-F1
#
_cell.length_a   1.000
_cell.length_b   1.000
_cell.length_c   1.000
_cell.angle_alpha   90.00
_cell.angle_beta   90.00
_cell.angle_gamma   90.00
#
_symmetry.space_group_name_H-M   'P 1'
#
loop_
_entity.id
_entity.type
_entity.pdbx_description
1 polymer ?
#
loop_
_entity_poly.entity_id
_entity_poly.type
_entity_poly.pdbx_seq_one_letter_code
_entity_poly.pdbx_strand_id
1 'polypeptide(L)' 'MESPTVDRHPEKRLKAAYQAFEERMMPRLKEEHPTFRLSQLKQLLKKEWQKSPDNPLNQKILSIIQ' A
#
# COMPACT_ATOMS: atom_id res chain seq x y z
N MET A 1 -10.37 13.44 -24.93
CA MET A 1 -9.07 12.76 -25.08
C MET A 1 -8.06 13.66 -24.40
N GLU A 2 -7.81 13.47 -23.10
CA GLU A 2 -6.88 14.33 -22.35
C GLU A 2 -5.80 13.49 -21.65
N SER A 3 -4.60 14.02 -21.78
CA SER A 3 -3.29 13.43 -21.61
C SER A 3 -3.01 12.93 -20.19
N PRO A 4 -2.20 11.88 -20.01
CA PRO A 4 -1.80 11.39 -18.69
C PRO A 4 -0.85 12.43 -18.07
N THR A 5 -1.41 13.30 -17.23
CA THR A 5 -0.62 14.15 -16.36
C THR A 5 0.14 13.21 -15.42
N VAL A 6 1.42 13.00 -15.72
CA VAL A 6 2.35 12.28 -14.86
C VAL A 6 2.32 12.98 -13.51
N ASP A 7 1.52 12.44 -12.59
CA ASP A 7 1.32 13.03 -11.27
C ASP A 7 2.64 12.92 -10.50
N ARG A 8 3.36 14.05 -10.50
CA ARG A 8 4.67 14.24 -9.88
C ARG A 8 4.61 14.22 -8.35
N HIS A 9 3.44 14.03 -7.73
CA HIS A 9 3.36 13.99 -6.27
C HIS A 9 3.58 12.57 -5.74
N PRO A 10 4.75 12.29 -5.12
CA PRO A 10 4.97 11.00 -4.47
C PRO A 10 3.92 10.73 -3.38
N GLU A 11 3.40 11.77 -2.73
CA GLU A 11 2.37 11.66 -1.69
C GLU A 11 1.00 11.22 -2.23
N LYS A 12 0.60 11.70 -3.41
CA LYS A 12 -0.65 11.26 -4.06
C LYS A 12 -0.53 9.82 -4.55
N ARG A 13 0.63 9.45 -5.11
CA ARG A 13 0.91 8.06 -5.50
C ARG A 13 0.90 7.12 -4.31
N LEU A 14 1.48 7.52 -3.18
CA LEU A 14 1.44 6.73 -1.94
C LEU A 14 0.00 6.50 -1.46
N LYS A 15 -0.83 7.56 -1.45
CA LYS A 15 -2.23 7.46 -1.00
C LYS A 15 -3.07 6.58 -1.94
N ALA A 16 -2.92 6.75 -3.24
CA ALA A 16 -3.62 5.96 -4.24
C ALA A 16 -3.21 4.48 -4.19
N ALA A 17 -1.90 4.19 -4.09
CA ALA A 17 -1.40 2.83 -4.01
C ALA A 17 -1.79 2.16 -2.68
N TYR A 18 -1.74 2.90 -1.55
CA TYR A 18 -2.23 2.39 -0.26
C TYR A 18 -3.72 2.06 -0.30
N GLN A 19 -4.55 2.90 -0.94
CA GLN A 19 -5.98 2.66 -1.06
C GLN A 19 -6.26 1.41 -1.92
N ALA A 20 -5.60 1.28 -3.08
CA ALA A 20 -5.71 0.08 -3.92
C ALA A 20 -5.25 -1.20 -3.19
N PHE A 21 -4.22 -1.10 -2.36
CA PHE A 21 -3.76 -2.20 -1.52
C PHE A 21 -4.75 -2.53 -0.40
N GLU A 22 -5.30 -1.51 0.27
CA GLU A 22 -6.31 -1.66 1.32
C GLU A 22 -7.53 -2.42 0.82
N GLU A 23 -8.08 -2.05 -0.34
CA GLU A 23 -9.27 -2.70 -0.91
C GLU A 23 -9.03 -4.17 -1.27
N ARG A 24 -7.82 -4.54 -1.69
CA ARG A 24 -7.46 -5.92 -2.04
C ARG A 24 -7.11 -6.78 -0.82
N MET A 25 -6.44 -6.20 0.16
CA MET A 25 -5.95 -6.93 1.34
C MET A 25 -6.94 -6.97 2.51
N MET A 26 -7.82 -5.96 2.66
CA MET A 26 -8.84 -5.95 3.72
C MET A 26 -9.72 -7.22 3.75
N PRO A 27 -10.31 -7.69 2.63
CA PRO A 27 -11.10 -8.91 2.66
C PRO A 27 -10.25 -10.13 3.03
N ARG A 28 -9.04 -10.27 2.45
CA ARG A 28 -8.11 -11.35 2.79
C ARG A 28 -7.74 -11.37 4.27
N LEU A 29 -7.37 -10.23 4.85
CA LEU A 29 -7.02 -10.12 6.27
C LEU A 29 -8.21 -10.45 7.18
N LYS A 30 -9.44 -10.13 6.76
CA LYS A 30 -10.65 -10.52 7.50
C LYS A 30 -10.90 -12.03 7.44
N GLU A 31 -10.60 -12.66 6.31
CA GLU A 31 -10.73 -14.11 6.14
C GLU A 31 -9.62 -14.88 6.87
N GLU A 32 -8.37 -14.39 6.83
CA GLU A 32 -7.24 -14.98 7.57
C GLU A 32 -7.33 -14.73 9.08
N HIS A 33 -7.84 -13.56 9.48
CA HIS A 33 -7.94 -13.14 10.88
C HIS A 33 -9.35 -12.66 11.24
N PRO A 34 -10.38 -13.55 11.21
CA PRO A 34 -11.76 -13.17 11.49
C PRO A 34 -11.99 -12.75 12.95
N THR A 35 -11.10 -13.15 13.87
CA THR A 35 -11.13 -12.76 15.28
C THR A 35 -10.52 -11.39 15.54
N PHE A 36 -9.84 -10.80 14.55
CA PHE A 36 -9.11 -9.55 14.74
C PHE A 36 -10.04 -8.35 14.61
N ARG A 37 -9.87 -7.39 15.53
CA ARG A 37 -10.57 -6.10 15.44
C ARG A 37 -10.04 -5.28 14.27
N LEU A 38 -10.86 -4.37 13.74
CA LEU A 38 -10.48 -3.43 12.67
C LEU A 38 -9.17 -2.69 12.94
N SER A 39 -8.90 -2.32 14.19
CA SER A 39 -7.61 -1.69 14.57
C SER A 39 -6.41 -2.62 14.33
N GLN A 40 -6.52 -3.89 14.73
CA GLN A 40 -5.47 -4.90 14.55
C GLN A 40 -5.27 -5.21 13.06
N LEU A 41 -6.36 -5.36 12.30
CA LEU A 41 -6.32 -5.56 10.85
C LEU A 41 -5.63 -4.38 10.15
N LYS A 42 -5.92 -3.14 10.54
CA LYS A 42 -5.23 -1.95 10.03
C LYS A 42 -3.74 -1.93 10.40
N GLN A 43 -3.36 -2.39 11.59
CA GLN A 43 -1.95 -2.50 11.96
C GLN A 43 -1.21 -3.54 11.11
N LEU A 44 -1.82 -4.70 10.87
CA LEU A 44 -1.29 -5.73 9.96
C LEU A 44 -1.17 -5.20 8.54
N LEU A 45 -2.25 -4.60 8.03
CA LEU A 45 -2.28 -3.99 6.70
C LEU A 45 -1.16 -2.94 6.54
N LYS A 46 -0.94 -2.08 7.54
CA LYS A 46 0.14 -1.08 7.50
C LYS A 46 1.53 -1.73 7.55
N LYS A 47 1.71 -2.86 8.24
CA LYS A 47 2.97 -3.62 8.22
C LYS A 47 3.22 -4.25 6.85
N GLU A 48 2.20 -4.90 6.28
CA GLU A 48 2.29 -5.49 4.94
C GLU A 48 2.52 -4.42 3.89
N TRP A 49 1.87 -3.26 3.99
CA TRP A 49 2.10 -2.11 3.14
C TRP A 49 3.54 -1.58 3.21
N GLN A 50 4.12 -1.50 4.41
CA GLN A 50 5.52 -1.08 4.57
C GLN A 50 6.51 -2.05 3.91
N LYS A 51 6.18 -3.34 3.82
CA LYS A 51 7.00 -4.35 3.13
C LYS A 51 6.65 -4.51 1.64
N SER A 52 5.48 -4.02 1.22
CA SER A 52 4.97 -4.22 -0.12
C SER A 52 5.86 -3.54 -1.17
N PRO A 53 6.17 -4.19 -2.29
CA PRO A 53 6.86 -3.57 -3.41
C PRO A 53 6.04 -2.46 -4.08
N ASP A 54 4.72 -2.43 -3.83
CA ASP A 54 3.81 -1.37 -4.28
C ASP A 54 4.02 -0.04 -3.53
N ASN A 55 4.78 -0.06 -2.43
CA ASN A 55 5.10 1.16 -1.70
C ASN A 55 6.25 1.91 -2.40
N PRO A 56 6.00 3.11 -2.97
CA PRO A 56 7.04 3.88 -3.66
C PRO A 56 8.21 4.29 -2.75
N LEU A 57 8.07 4.20 -1.43
CA LEU A 57 9.17 4.40 -0.48
C LEU A 57 10.20 3.26 -0.52
N ASN A 58 9.78 2.02 -0.82
CA ASN A 58 10.68 0.88 -0.93
C ASN A 58 11.52 0.91 -2.22
N GLN A 59 11.08 1.63 -3.26
CA GLN A 59 11.87 1.82 -4.48
C GLN A 59 13.18 2.57 -4.23
N LYS A 60 13.23 3.48 -3.24
CA LYS A 60 14.48 4.16 -2.87
C LYS A 60 15.50 3.22 -2.21
N ILE A 61 15.03 2.21 -1.48
CA ILE A 61 15.92 1.22 -0.84
C ILE A 61 16.54 0.31 -1.90
N LEU A 62 15.77 -0.16 -2.89
CA LEU A 62 16.29 -0.97 -3.99
C LEU A 62 17.31 -0.21 -4.85
N SER A 63 17.15 1.10 -5.03
CA SER A 63 18.08 1.94 -5.80
C SER A 63 19.45 2.13 -5.13
N ILE A 64 19.62 1.78 -3.85
CA ILE A 64 20.91 1.86 -3.13
C ILE A 64 21.70 0.54 -3.28
N ILE A 65 21.06 -0.55 -3.68
CA ILE A 65 21.67 -1.89 -3.78
C ILE A 65 21.97 -2.23 -5.26
N GLN A 66 22.33 -1.24 -6.06
CA GLN A 66 22.79 -1.43 -7.45
C GLN A 66 24.17 -0.81 -7.62
#